data_AF-A0A1I7UCS4-F1
#
_entry.id   AF-A0A1I7UCS4-F1
#
_cell.length_a   1.000
_cell.length_b   1.000
_cell.length_c   1.000
_cell.angle_alpha   90.00
_cell.angle_beta   90.00
_cell.angle_gamma   90.00
#
_symmetry.space_group_name_H-M   'P 1'
#
loop_
_entity.id
_entity.type
_entity.pdbx_description
1 polymer ?
#
loop_
_entity_poly.entity_id
_entity_poly.type
_entity_poly.pdbx_seq_one_letter_code
_entity_poly.pdbx_strand_id
1 'polypeptide(L)'
;MSLNNSVFILILAFSSLALCQKEVKKIAAPVRGGGGHFLFSPSYLSNLTKEEKQEYYNIFGDAQLTFKQQEEKRLAFAEKHGFAQAIKDDVKLKEENHELVRKERPEVIKHLLEAHNELMKIYDNKDQTFSQREAAISAVKQKYPNAPATLYYISRLITGSKKRHPLPKKH
;
A
#
# COMPACT_ATOMS: atom_id res chain seq x y z
N MET A 1 -29.35 -36.21 -11.59
CA MET A 1 -27.96 -35.88 -11.18
C MET A 1 -27.76 -34.40 -11.46
N SER A 2 -27.80 -33.55 -10.42
CA SER A 2 -27.80 -32.10 -10.58
C SER A 2 -26.39 -31.53 -10.70
N LEU A 3 -26.34 -30.52 -11.55
CA LEU A 3 -25.23 -29.69 -12.01
C LEU A 3 -24.30 -29.16 -10.91
N ASN A 4 -22.98 -29.20 -11.18
CA ASN A 4 -22.01 -28.29 -10.58
C ASN A 4 -21.38 -27.44 -11.70
N ASN A 5 -22.12 -26.41 -12.11
CA ASN A 5 -21.59 -25.28 -12.87
C ASN A 5 -21.26 -24.19 -11.85
N SER A 6 -20.00 -24.07 -11.42
CA SER A 6 -19.48 -22.82 -10.86
C SER A 6 -17.97 -22.89 -10.66
N VAL A 7 -17.32 -21.73 -10.81
CA VAL A 7 -15.91 -21.44 -10.47
C VAL A 7 -14.88 -21.76 -11.55
N PHE A 8 -14.91 -21.02 -12.67
CA PHE A 8 -13.71 -20.67 -13.43
C PHE A 8 -13.86 -19.29 -14.09
N ILE A 9 -14.01 -18.24 -13.27
CA ILE A 9 -13.68 -16.87 -13.69
C ILE A 9 -13.04 -16.17 -12.48
N LEU A 10 -11.73 -16.35 -12.32
CA LEU A 10 -10.90 -15.48 -11.49
C LEU A 10 -9.45 -15.77 -11.82
N ILE A 11 -8.89 -14.99 -12.75
CA ILE A 11 -7.50 -14.56 -12.91
C ILE A 11 -7.47 -13.93 -14.30
N LEU A 12 -7.59 -12.61 -14.39
CA LEU A 12 -6.97 -11.76 -15.42
C LEU A 12 -7.17 -10.30 -15.03
N ALA A 13 -6.46 -9.87 -13.99
CA ALA A 13 -5.97 -8.50 -13.85
C ALA A 13 -4.79 -8.53 -12.87
N PHE A 14 -3.76 -7.72 -13.14
CA PHE A 14 -2.47 -7.65 -12.43
C PHE A 14 -1.37 -8.63 -12.86
N SER A 15 -1.26 -8.88 -14.17
CA SER A 15 0.05 -9.05 -14.82
C SER A 15 0.43 -7.75 -15.54
N SER A 16 0.79 -6.72 -14.78
CA SER A 16 1.42 -5.51 -15.35
C SER A 16 2.31 -4.80 -14.33
N LEU A 17 3.10 -5.57 -13.58
CA LEU A 17 4.30 -5.07 -12.89
C LEU A 17 5.56 -5.74 -13.45
N ALA A 18 5.68 -5.74 -14.77
CA ALA A 18 6.94 -5.92 -15.45
C ALA A 18 6.92 -4.97 -16.65
N LEU A 19 7.64 -3.84 -16.50
CA LEU A 19 8.26 -2.99 -17.53
C LEU A 19 8.30 -1.54 -17.03
N CYS A 20 9.46 -1.18 -16.46
CA CYS A 20 10.17 0.11 -16.61
C CYS A 20 11.08 0.38 -15.41
N GLN A 21 12.08 -0.47 -15.19
CA GLN A 21 13.35 0.02 -14.66
C GLN A 21 14.07 0.68 -15.84
N LYS A 22 13.97 2.01 -15.94
CA LYS A 22 14.92 2.80 -16.70
C LYS A 22 15.76 3.56 -15.67
N GLU A 23 17.04 3.23 -15.62
CA GLU A 23 18.00 3.83 -14.70
C GLU A 23 18.03 5.36 -14.85
N VAL A 24 17.83 6.09 -13.75
CA VAL A 24 18.11 7.53 -13.69
C VAL A 24 19.22 7.75 -12.68
N LYS A 25 20.33 8.30 -13.18
CA LYS A 25 21.55 8.67 -12.46
C LYS A 25 21.24 9.48 -11.20
N LYS A 26 21.89 9.10 -10.09
CA LYS A 26 21.91 9.85 -8.83
C LYS A 26 22.62 11.19 -9.02
N ILE A 27 21.91 12.29 -8.77
CA ILE A 27 22.53 13.58 -8.44
C ILE A 27 22.14 13.90 -7.00
N ALA A 28 23.14 13.99 -6.14
CA ALA A 28 22.98 14.32 -4.73
C ALA A 28 22.92 15.85 -4.56
N ALA A 29 21.93 16.34 -3.81
CA ALA A 29 21.88 17.70 -3.27
C ALA A 29 21.03 17.72 -1.97
N PRO A 30 21.23 18.71 -1.08
CA PRO A 30 21.35 18.46 0.36
C PRO A 30 20.05 18.51 1.16
N VAL A 31 20.12 17.84 2.30
CA VAL A 31 19.09 17.68 3.33
C VAL A 31 18.78 18.99 4.04
N ARG A 32 17.49 19.34 4.16
CA ARG A 32 16.97 20.15 5.28
C ARG A 32 15.48 19.86 5.53
N GLY A 33 15.20 19.31 6.72
CA GLY A 33 14.05 19.63 7.58
C GLY A 33 12.64 19.17 7.16
N GLY A 34 12.14 18.13 7.83
CA GLY A 34 10.76 18.10 8.36
C GLY A 34 9.59 18.14 7.37
N GLY A 35 9.33 17.02 6.70
CA GLY A 35 8.12 16.79 5.92
C GLY A 35 8.37 15.61 5.00
N GLY A 36 7.55 14.56 5.08
CA GLY A 36 7.71 13.39 4.21
C GLY A 36 7.84 13.82 2.75
N HIS A 37 8.93 13.41 2.11
CA HIS A 37 9.22 13.78 0.73
C HIS A 37 8.09 13.31 -0.20
N PHE A 38 7.24 14.24 -0.65
CA PHE A 38 6.59 14.13 -1.94
C PHE A 38 7.68 14.27 -3.01
N LEU A 39 8.45 13.20 -3.25
CA LEU A 39 9.41 13.17 -4.36
C LEU A 39 8.72 13.39 -5.72
N PHE A 40 7.38 13.29 -5.75
CA PHE A 40 6.55 13.56 -6.91
C PHE A 40 5.31 14.35 -6.45
N SER A 41 5.28 15.65 -6.74
CA SER A 41 4.02 16.41 -6.72
C SER A 41 3.09 15.83 -7.78
N PRO A 42 1.78 15.72 -7.53
CA PRO A 42 0.82 15.31 -8.56
C PRO A 42 1.03 16.12 -9.84
N SER A 43 0.97 15.44 -10.99
CA SER A 43 1.25 16.05 -12.30
C SER A 43 0.33 17.22 -12.61
N TYR A 44 -0.93 17.16 -12.16
CA TYR A 44 -1.90 18.25 -12.34
C TYR A 44 -1.54 19.54 -11.56
N LEU A 45 -0.57 19.49 -10.64
CA LEU A 45 -0.02 20.68 -9.98
C LEU A 45 1.21 21.24 -10.70
N SER A 46 1.70 20.63 -11.78
CA SER A 46 2.96 21.03 -12.42
C SER A 46 2.97 22.49 -12.85
N ASN A 47 1.84 22.97 -13.36
CA ASN A 47 1.67 24.29 -13.96
C ASN A 47 1.41 25.41 -12.93
N LEU A 48 1.31 25.06 -11.65
CA LEU A 48 1.14 26.02 -10.57
C LEU A 48 2.46 26.67 -10.14
N THR A 49 2.39 27.94 -9.79
CA THR A 49 3.44 28.67 -9.07
C THR A 49 3.70 28.05 -7.69
N LYS A 50 4.77 28.49 -7.03
CA LYS A 50 5.10 28.00 -5.69
C LYS A 50 4.04 28.40 -4.67
N GLU A 51 3.52 29.62 -4.80
CA GLU A 51 2.51 30.22 -3.94
C GLU A 51 1.16 29.49 -4.11
N GLU A 52 0.75 29.19 -5.34
CA GLU A 52 -0.47 28.41 -5.63
C GLU A 52 -0.36 26.96 -5.14
N LYS A 53 0.81 26.33 -5.26
CA LYS A 53 1.06 25.01 -4.65
C LYS A 53 0.91 25.09 -3.14
N GLN A 54 1.44 26.13 -2.51
CA GLN A 54 1.31 26.34 -1.08
C GLN A 54 -0.15 26.52 -0.66
N GLU A 55 -0.93 27.32 -1.41
CA GLU A 55 -2.37 27.48 -1.19
C GLU A 55 -3.10 26.13 -1.29
N TYR A 56 -2.82 25.34 -2.32
CA TYR A 56 -3.39 24.00 -2.48
C TYR A 56 -3.09 23.09 -1.28
N TYR A 57 -1.83 23.04 -0.81
CA TYR A 57 -1.47 22.20 0.34
C TYR A 57 -2.04 22.71 1.66
N ASN A 58 -2.25 24.02 1.82
CA ASN A 58 -2.84 24.60 3.02
C ASN A 58 -4.29 24.13 3.25
N ILE A 59 -5.01 23.73 2.20
CA ILE A 59 -6.37 23.15 2.32
C ILE A 59 -6.37 21.92 3.24
N PHE A 60 -5.33 21.09 3.19
CA PHE A 60 -5.22 19.88 4.02
C PHE A 60 -4.64 20.15 5.41
N GLY A 61 -3.95 21.28 5.60
CA GLY A 61 -3.37 21.68 6.87
C GLY A 61 -4.36 22.35 7.82
N ASP A 62 -5.52 22.77 7.34
CA ASP A 62 -6.56 23.40 8.14
C ASP A 62 -7.36 22.35 8.93
N ALA A 63 -6.99 22.21 10.21
CA ALA A 63 -7.62 21.28 11.14
C ALA A 63 -9.06 21.66 11.53
N GLN A 64 -9.56 22.84 11.14
CA GLN A 64 -10.94 23.25 11.39
C GLN A 64 -11.91 22.79 10.29
N LEU A 65 -11.38 22.36 9.14
CA LEU A 65 -12.21 21.87 8.04
C LEU A 65 -12.57 20.40 8.22
N THR A 66 -13.85 20.10 8.01
CA THR A 66 -14.29 18.72 7.75
C THR A 66 -13.68 18.24 6.43
N PHE A 67 -13.54 16.92 6.28
CA PHE A 67 -13.06 16.33 5.01
C PHE A 67 -13.92 16.75 3.80
N LYS A 68 -15.23 16.88 3.99
CA LYS A 68 -16.14 17.38 2.95
C LYS A 68 -15.81 18.82 2.55
N GLN A 69 -15.59 19.71 3.52
CA GLN A 69 -15.19 21.09 3.24
C GLN A 69 -13.80 21.18 2.60
N GLN A 70 -12.85 20.32 3.00
CA GLN A 70 -11.54 20.23 2.34
C GLN A 70 -11.71 19.83 0.87
N GLU A 71 -12.58 18.87 0.57
CA GLU A 71 -12.86 18.42 -0.79
C GLU A 71 -13.54 19.49 -1.64
N GLU A 72 -14.54 20.19 -1.10
CA GLU A 72 -15.21 21.31 -1.74
C GLU A 72 -14.22 22.44 -2.06
N LYS A 73 -13.36 22.83 -1.10
CA LYS A 73 -12.31 23.84 -1.31
C LYS A 73 -11.28 23.38 -2.35
N ARG A 74 -10.89 22.11 -2.31
CA ARG A 74 -9.96 21.51 -3.27
C ARG A 74 -10.52 21.51 -4.69
N LEU A 75 -11.81 21.20 -4.84
CA LEU A 75 -12.48 21.23 -6.14
C LEU A 75 -12.60 22.68 -6.66
N ALA A 76 -13.02 23.62 -5.82
CA ALA A 76 -13.09 25.03 -6.20
C ALA A 76 -11.72 25.60 -6.63
N PHE A 77 -10.66 25.24 -5.92
CA PHE A 77 -9.29 25.58 -6.33
C PHE A 77 -8.96 24.96 -7.70
N ALA A 78 -9.26 23.67 -7.90
CA ALA A 78 -8.98 22.99 -9.15
C ALA A 78 -9.78 23.54 -10.34
N GLU A 79 -11.00 24.03 -10.12
CA GLU A 79 -11.81 24.72 -11.14
C GLU A 79 -11.16 26.03 -11.57
N LYS A 80 -10.69 26.83 -10.61
CA LYS A 80 -9.96 28.09 -10.88
C LYS A 80 -8.67 27.87 -11.67
N HIS A 81 -7.99 26.75 -11.45
CA HIS A 81 -6.67 26.45 -12.04
C HIS A 81 -6.72 25.40 -13.17
N GLY A 82 -7.91 25.00 -13.64
CA GLY A 82 -8.09 24.19 -14.83
C GLY A 82 -7.79 22.69 -14.71
N PHE A 83 -7.80 22.13 -13.49
CA PHE A 83 -7.56 20.69 -13.26
C PHE A 83 -8.67 20.00 -12.46
N ALA A 84 -9.89 20.55 -12.46
CA ALA A 84 -11.05 20.00 -11.75
C ALA A 84 -11.31 18.52 -12.06
N GLN A 85 -11.11 18.07 -13.30
CA GLN A 85 -11.31 16.67 -13.67
C GLN A 85 -10.38 15.73 -12.90
N ALA A 86 -9.11 16.10 -12.70
CA ALA A 86 -8.17 15.29 -11.93
C ALA A 86 -8.60 15.12 -10.47
N ILE A 87 -9.23 16.15 -9.89
CA ILE A 87 -9.80 16.06 -8.53
C ILE A 87 -11.02 15.15 -8.51
N LYS A 88 -11.93 15.27 -9.49
CA LYS A 88 -13.12 14.40 -9.59
C LYS A 88 -12.74 12.92 -9.75
N ASP A 89 -11.72 12.64 -10.56
CA ASP A 89 -11.21 11.28 -10.76
C ASP A 89 -10.57 10.72 -9.48
N ASP A 90 -9.80 11.53 -8.74
CA ASP A 90 -9.23 11.14 -7.44
C ASP A 90 -10.31 10.85 -6.40
N VAL A 91 -11.37 11.66 -6.33
CA VAL A 91 -12.52 11.42 -5.43
C VAL A 91 -13.18 10.10 -5.77
N LYS A 92 -13.52 9.88 -7.05
CA LYS A 92 -14.16 8.66 -7.51
C LYS A 92 -13.29 7.43 -7.21
N LEU A 93 -12.00 7.48 -7.51
CA LEU A 93 -11.07 6.39 -7.23
C LEU A 93 -10.96 6.09 -5.73
N LYS A 94 -10.97 7.13 -4.87
CA LYS A 94 -10.98 6.95 -3.41
C LYS A 94 -12.24 6.28 -2.92
N GLU A 95 -13.40 6.67 -3.45
CA GLU A 95 -14.69 6.07 -3.10
C GLU A 95 -14.74 4.60 -3.54
N GLU A 96 -14.38 4.30 -4.79
CA GLU A 96 -14.30 2.92 -5.30
C GLU A 96 -13.35 2.05 -4.46
N ASN A 97 -12.16 2.55 -4.12
CA ASN A 97 -11.22 1.83 -3.26
C ASN A 97 -11.75 1.65 -1.84
N HIS A 98 -12.45 2.64 -1.29
CA HIS A 98 -13.03 2.55 0.04
C HIS A 98 -14.13 1.49 0.11
N GLU A 99 -15.01 1.45 -0.90
CA GLU A 99 -16.04 0.41 -1.05
C GLU A 99 -15.42 -0.98 -1.20
N LEU A 100 -14.43 -1.13 -2.08
CA LEU A 100 -13.71 -2.39 -2.28
C LEU A 100 -13.07 -2.86 -0.98
N VAL A 101 -12.35 -1.99 -0.29
CA VAL A 101 -11.71 -2.32 0.99
C VAL A 101 -12.75 -2.67 2.05
N ARG A 102 -13.89 -1.96 2.12
CA ARG A 102 -14.94 -2.29 3.09
C ARG A 102 -15.51 -3.69 2.86
N LYS A 103 -15.72 -4.05 1.59
CA LYS A 103 -16.26 -5.36 1.20
C LYS A 103 -15.28 -6.50 1.42
N GLU A 104 -14.02 -6.34 1.00
CA GLU A 104 -13.05 -7.44 0.95
C GLU A 104 -12.24 -7.62 2.25
N ARG A 105 -12.05 -6.55 3.03
CA ARG A 105 -11.22 -6.59 4.25
C ARG A 105 -11.64 -7.67 5.26
N PRO A 106 -12.93 -7.91 5.56
CA PRO A 106 -13.33 -8.95 6.50
C PRO A 106 -12.82 -10.35 6.10
N GLU A 107 -12.89 -10.70 4.82
CA GLU A 107 -12.42 -12.01 4.34
C GLU A 107 -10.89 -12.11 4.41
N VAL A 108 -10.18 -11.03 4.07
CA VAL A 108 -8.72 -10.98 4.23
C VAL A 108 -8.30 -11.19 5.70
N ILE A 109 -9.01 -10.59 6.65
CA ILE A 109 -8.76 -10.78 8.09
C ILE A 109 -8.99 -12.23 8.50
N LYS A 110 -10.06 -12.86 8.01
CA LYS A 110 -10.34 -14.28 8.26
C LYS A 110 -9.24 -15.18 7.70
N HIS A 111 -8.83 -14.98 6.45
CA HIS A 111 -7.71 -15.71 5.84
C HIS A 111 -6.40 -15.53 6.60
N LEU A 112 -6.13 -14.33 7.15
CA LEU A 112 -4.95 -14.09 7.98
C LEU A 112 -4.98 -14.93 9.26
N LEU A 113 -6.14 -15.07 9.90
CA LEU A 113 -6.30 -15.91 11.09
C LEU A 113 -6.13 -17.40 10.76
N GLU A 114 -6.71 -17.86 9.66
CA GLU A 114 -6.56 -19.24 9.19
C GLU A 114 -5.09 -19.57 8.87
N ALA A 115 -4.42 -18.70 8.11
CA ALA A 115 -3.00 -18.84 7.81
C ALA A 115 -2.13 -18.79 9.06
N HIS A 116 -2.44 -17.95 10.04
CA HIS A 116 -1.75 -17.92 11.32
C HIS A 116 -1.81 -19.28 12.02
N ASN A 117 -3.01 -19.87 12.12
CA ASN A 117 -3.19 -21.17 12.76
C ASN A 117 -2.43 -22.29 12.03
N GLU A 118 -2.41 -22.28 10.70
CA GLU A 118 -1.61 -23.23 9.90
C GLU A 118 -0.10 -23.04 10.13
N LEU A 119 0.38 -21.79 10.15
CA LEU A 119 1.79 -21.49 10.40
C LEU A 119 2.24 -21.90 11.80
N MET A 120 1.42 -21.70 12.84
CA MET A 120 1.79 -22.11 14.19
C MET A 120 1.99 -23.62 14.28
N LYS A 121 1.09 -24.41 13.67
CA LYS A 121 1.26 -25.88 13.57
C LYS A 121 2.58 -26.27 12.90
N ILE A 122 2.99 -25.55 11.84
CA ILE A 122 4.25 -25.79 11.14
C ILE A 122 5.46 -25.44 12.01
N TYR A 123 5.45 -24.32 12.73
CA TYR A 123 6.56 -23.90 13.58
C TYR A 123 6.66 -24.69 14.88
N ASP A 124 5.55 -25.19 15.40
CA ASP A 124 5.49 -26.03 16.60
C ASP A 124 5.90 -27.47 16.31
N ASN A 125 5.76 -27.93 15.06
CA ASN A 125 6.29 -29.24 14.64
C ASN A 125 7.82 -29.25 14.65
N LYS A 126 8.40 -29.93 15.64
CA LYS A 126 9.85 -30.09 15.83
C LYS A 126 10.44 -31.30 15.09
N ASP A 127 9.59 -32.17 14.52
CA ASP A 127 10.00 -33.37 13.80
C ASP A 127 10.28 -33.09 12.31
N GLN A 128 9.93 -31.90 11.83
CA GLN A 128 10.20 -31.48 10.45
C GLN A 128 11.65 -31.04 10.24
N THR A 129 12.23 -31.44 9.11
CA THR A 129 13.46 -30.83 8.61
C THR A 129 13.20 -29.40 8.12
N PHE A 130 14.28 -28.63 7.94
CA PHE A 130 14.19 -27.28 7.38
C PHE A 130 13.51 -27.26 6.00
N SER A 131 13.85 -28.20 5.11
CA SER A 131 13.26 -28.25 3.76
C SER A 131 11.77 -28.60 3.80
N GLN A 132 11.34 -29.49 4.70
CA GLN A 132 9.92 -29.82 4.89
C GLN A 132 9.14 -28.63 5.41
N ARG A 133 9.70 -27.87 6.36
CA ARG A 133 9.09 -26.65 6.88
C ARG A 133 8.92 -25.58 5.78
N GLU A 134 9.96 -25.33 5.00
CA GLU A 134 9.89 -24.38 3.87
C GLU A 134 8.83 -24.80 2.84
N ALA A 135 8.74 -26.10 2.51
CA ALA A 135 7.71 -26.60 1.61
C ALA A 135 6.30 -26.39 2.19
N ALA A 136 6.11 -26.62 3.49
CA ALA A 136 4.83 -26.38 4.16
C ALA A 136 4.45 -24.89 4.18
N ILE A 137 5.39 -23.99 4.44
CA ILE A 137 5.16 -22.54 4.37
C ILE A 137 4.82 -22.10 2.95
N SER A 138 5.48 -22.67 1.95
CA SER A 138 5.18 -22.42 0.54
C SER A 138 3.74 -22.81 0.18
N ALA A 139 3.26 -23.96 0.69
CA ALA A 139 1.87 -24.37 0.53
C ALA A 139 0.88 -23.39 1.18
N VAL A 140 1.16 -22.89 2.39
CA VAL A 140 0.35 -21.84 3.03
C VAL A 140 0.34 -20.56 2.18
N LYS A 141 1.48 -20.17 1.60
CA LYS A 141 1.58 -18.98 0.74
C LYS A 141 0.79 -19.13 -0.56
N GLN A 142 0.74 -20.34 -1.14
CA GLN A 142 -0.08 -20.62 -2.32
C GLN A 142 -1.56 -20.53 -2.00
N LYS A 143 -1.98 -21.04 -0.84
CA LYS A 143 -3.38 -21.00 -0.37
C LYS A 143 -3.84 -19.61 0.05
N TYR A 144 -3.00 -18.87 0.76
CA TYR A 144 -3.26 -17.51 1.23
C TYR A 144 -2.15 -16.56 0.77
N PRO A 145 -2.26 -16.04 -0.46
CA PRO A 145 -1.31 -15.05 -0.97
C PRO A 145 -1.16 -13.87 0.00
N ASN A 146 0.08 -13.45 0.23
CA ASN A 146 0.47 -12.36 1.14
C ASN A 146 0.32 -12.63 2.66
N ALA A 147 -0.46 -13.61 3.10
CA ALA A 147 -0.71 -13.83 4.53
C ALA A 147 0.59 -14.10 5.34
N PRO A 148 1.52 -14.98 4.91
CA PRO A 148 2.77 -15.18 5.65
C PRO A 148 3.61 -13.90 5.77
N ALA A 149 3.68 -13.07 4.72
CA ALA A 149 4.43 -11.83 4.73
C ALA A 149 3.81 -10.79 5.68
N THR A 150 2.48 -10.67 5.67
CA THR A 150 1.74 -9.79 6.58
C THR A 150 1.89 -10.22 8.03
N LEU A 151 1.77 -11.52 8.32
CA LEU A 151 1.96 -12.06 9.67
C LEU A 151 3.41 -11.89 10.15
N TYR A 152 4.39 -12.01 9.26
CA TYR A 152 5.78 -11.69 9.56
C TYR A 152 5.96 -10.20 9.89
N TYR A 153 5.31 -9.29 9.17
CA TYR A 153 5.30 -7.86 9.50
C TYR A 153 4.70 -7.60 10.88
N ILE A 154 3.53 -8.19 11.19
CA ILE A 154 2.89 -8.10 12.51
C ILE A 154 3.84 -8.60 13.60
N SER A 155 4.53 -9.72 13.35
CA SER A 155 5.51 -10.26 14.29
C SER A 155 6.64 -9.26 14.58
N ARG A 156 7.12 -8.53 13.56
CA ARG A 156 8.16 -7.47 13.76
C ARG A 156 7.67 -6.28 14.57
N LEU A 157 6.37 -5.96 14.51
CA LEU A 157 5.77 -4.95 15.37
C LEU A 157 5.76 -5.40 16.84
N ILE A 158 5.48 -6.68 17.09
CA ILE A 158 5.46 -7.27 18.43
C ILE A 158 6.88 -7.40 19.01
N THR A 159 7.82 -7.98 18.24
CA THR A 159 9.17 -8.27 18.74
C THR A 159 10.08 -7.04 18.75
N GLY A 160 9.58 -5.88 18.33
CA GLY A 160 10.35 -4.64 18.24
C GLY A 160 11.52 -4.76 17.27
N SER A 161 11.28 -4.63 15.97
CA SER A 161 12.39 -4.54 15.03
C SER A 161 13.10 -3.19 15.14
N LYS A 162 14.10 -3.07 16.02
CA LYS A 162 15.12 -2.02 15.88
C LYS A 162 15.78 -2.23 14.51
N LYS A 163 15.78 -1.22 13.65
CA LYS A 163 16.61 -1.21 12.44
C LYS A 163 18.01 -1.60 12.89
N ARG A 164 18.56 -2.72 12.39
CA ARG A 164 20.00 -2.98 12.54
C ARG A 164 20.69 -1.85 11.78
N HIS A 165 21.22 -0.87 12.52
CA HIS A 165 22.22 0.03 11.95
C HIS A 165 23.35 -0.85 11.40
N PRO A 166 23.85 -0.61 10.18
CA PRO A 166 25.04 -1.30 9.73
C PRO A 166 26.16 -0.98 10.74
N LEU A 167 26.78 -2.03 11.28
CA LEU A 167 27.97 -1.89 12.11
C LEU A 167 29.03 -1.11 11.31
N PRO A 168 29.79 -0.21 11.95
CA PRO A 168 30.86 0.50 11.27
C PRO A 168 31.84 -0.53 10.70
N LYS A 169 32.16 -0.38 9.41
CA LYS A 169 33.28 -1.12 8.81
C LYS A 169 34.51 -0.78 9.65
N LYS A 170 35.10 -1.79 10.28
CA LYS A 170 36.41 -1.66 10.90
C LYS A 170 37.44 -1.36 9.80
N HIS A 171 38.39 -0.51 10.18
CA HIS A 171 39.45 0.11 9.38
C HIS A 171 40.20 -0.86 8.47
#